data_AF-A0A1B6DA64-F1
#
_entry.id   AF-A0A1B6DA64-F1
#
_cell.length_a   1.000
_cell.length_b   1.000
_cell.length_c   1.000
_cell.angle_alpha   90.00
_cell.angle_beta   90.00
_cell.angle_gamma   90.00
#
_symmetry.space_group_name_H-M   'P 1'
#
loop_
_entity.id
_entity.type
_entity.pdbx_description
1 polymer ?
#
loop_
_entity_poly.entity_id
_entity_poly.type
_entity_poly.pdbx_seq_one_letter_code
_entity_poly.pdbx_strand_id
1 'polypeptide(L)'
;MHGFLRMYWAKKILEWTKSPEEALANAIYLNDKYSMDGRDPSGFVGCMWSICGIHDQGWKEREVFGKIRYMNYAGCQRKFNVSSFVARYGGKVHKYVKK
;
A
#
# COMPACT_ATOMS: atom_id res chain seq x y z
N MET A 1 5.76 -10.44 1.16
CA MET A 1 4.44 -9.98 0.65
C MET A 1 4.52 -9.81 -0.87
N HIS A 2 3.47 -10.16 -1.64
CA HIS A 2 3.49 -10.01 -3.11
C HIS A 2 3.74 -8.55 -3.52
N GLY A 3 4.61 -8.31 -4.52
CA GLY A 3 5.08 -6.96 -4.89
C GLY A 3 3.96 -5.96 -5.20
N PHE A 4 2.95 -6.38 -5.98
CA PHE A 4 1.76 -5.55 -6.25
C PHE A 4 1.06 -5.08 -4.97
N LEU A 5 0.98 -5.97 -3.97
CA LEU A 5 0.30 -5.70 -2.72
C LEU A 5 1.15 -4.87 -1.75
N ARG A 6 2.49 -4.88 -1.85
CA ARG A 6 3.35 -3.97 -1.08
C ARG A 6 3.05 -2.50 -1.41
N MET A 7 2.86 -2.20 -2.70
CA MET A 7 2.44 -0.87 -3.14
C MET A 7 1.08 -0.47 -2.55
N TYR A 8 0.09 -1.36 -2.65
CA TYR A 8 -1.25 -1.11 -2.08
C TYR A 8 -1.18 -0.91 -0.57
N TRP A 9 -0.48 -1.79 0.13
CA TRP A 9 -0.32 -1.80 1.57
C TRP A 9 0.33 -0.52 2.10
N ALA A 10 1.48 -0.12 1.57
CA ALA A 10 2.17 1.10 2.02
C ALA A 10 1.34 2.37 1.75
N LYS A 11 0.60 2.42 0.64
CA LYS A 11 -0.33 3.53 0.36
C LYS A 11 -1.50 3.59 1.34
N LYS A 12 -1.98 2.45 1.86
CA LYS A 12 -3.01 2.45 2.92
C LYS A 12 -2.47 2.88 4.27
N ILE A 13 -1.19 2.60 4.56
CA ILE A 13 -0.53 3.19 5.74
C ILE A 13 -0.54 4.73 5.62
N LEU A 14 -0.19 5.30 4.46
CA LEU A 14 -0.29 6.75 4.24
C LEU A 14 -1.72 7.28 4.43
N GLU A 15 -2.74 6.60 3.86
CA GLU A 15 -4.13 7.07 3.94
C GLU A 15 -4.70 7.08 5.36
N TRP A 16 -4.22 6.19 6.24
CA TRP A 16 -4.81 5.93 7.56
C TRP A 16 -3.89 6.28 8.73
N THR A 17 -2.80 7.00 8.48
CA THR A 17 -1.91 7.52 9.52
C THR A 17 -2.01 9.05 9.58
N LYS A 18 -1.67 9.65 10.72
CA LYS A 18 -1.83 11.08 10.96
C LYS A 18 -0.94 11.96 10.09
N SER A 19 0.26 11.47 9.74
CA SER A 19 1.23 12.20 8.93
C SER A 19 2.02 11.27 8.00
N PRO A 20 2.59 11.77 6.89
CA PRO A 20 3.42 10.98 5.98
C PRO A 20 4.71 10.49 6.63
N GLU A 21 5.29 11.21 7.59
CA GLU A 21 6.49 10.80 8.34
C GLU A 21 6.20 9.57 9.21
N GLU A 22 5.07 9.61 9.94
CA GLU A 22 4.63 8.47 10.75
C GLU A 22 4.28 7.28 9.85
N ALA A 23 3.62 7.52 8.70
CA ALA A 23 3.32 6.47 7.73
C ALA A 23 4.59 5.80 7.19
N LEU A 24 5.62 6.60 6.85
CA LEU A 24 6.88 6.10 6.33
C LEU A 24 7.63 5.28 7.40
N ALA A 25 7.71 5.79 8.63
CA ALA A 25 8.33 5.08 9.75
C ALA A 25 7.64 3.74 10.02
N ASN A 26 6.31 3.73 10.05
CA ASN A 26 5.51 2.52 10.24
C ASN A 26 5.71 1.51 9.10
N ALA A 27 5.70 1.97 7.84
CA ALA A 27 5.92 1.10 6.69
C ALA A 27 7.32 0.47 6.68
N ILE A 28 8.37 1.26 6.95
CA ILE A 28 9.74 0.74 7.02
C ILE A 28 9.86 -0.28 8.17
N TYR A 29 9.38 0.07 9.37
CA TYR A 29 9.42 -0.82 10.53
C TYR A 29 8.76 -2.17 10.25
N LEU A 30 7.54 -2.16 9.69
CA LEU A 30 6.81 -3.38 9.39
C LEU A 30 7.45 -4.17 8.24
N ASN A 31 7.96 -3.49 7.22
CA ASN A 31 8.68 -4.15 6.13
C ASN A 31 9.92 -4.87 6.66
N ASP A 32 10.73 -4.20 7.46
CA ASP A 32 12.02 -4.69 7.93
C ASP A 32 11.89 -5.77 8.99
N LYS A 33 10.81 -5.72 9.78
CA LYS A 33 10.53 -6.71 10.82
C LYS A 33 10.01 -8.03 10.26
N TYR A 34 9.15 -8.00 9.24
CA TYR A 34 8.38 -9.18 8.83
C TYR A 34 8.73 -9.71 7.44
N SER A 35 9.29 -8.89 6.56
CA SER A 35 9.67 -9.38 5.23
C SER A 35 11.02 -10.09 5.31
N MET A 36 11.08 -11.32 4.77
CA MET A 36 12.36 -12.05 4.66
C MET A 36 13.39 -11.31 3.79
N ASP A 37 12.91 -10.53 2.83
CA ASP A 37 13.68 -9.63 1.94
C ASP A 37 13.69 -8.16 2.44
N GLY A 38 13.38 -7.92 3.72
CA GLY A 38 13.41 -6.60 4.35
C GLY A 38 14.82 -6.16 4.75
N ARG A 39 14.97 -4.95 5.31
CA ARG A 39 16.26 -4.32 5.64
C ARG A 39 17.19 -4.23 4.43
N ASP A 40 16.58 -3.99 3.27
CA ASP A 40 17.22 -3.90 1.97
C ASP A 40 16.94 -2.53 1.35
N PRO A 41 17.88 -1.93 0.59
CA PRO A 41 17.66 -0.67 -0.11
C PRO A 41 16.38 -0.67 -0.96
N SER A 42 16.03 -1.80 -1.58
CA SER A 42 14.79 -1.94 -2.37
C SER A 42 13.54 -1.82 -1.51
N GLY A 43 13.59 -2.28 -0.26
CA GLY A 43 12.51 -2.13 0.72
C GLY A 43 12.30 -0.66 1.11
N PHE A 44 13.40 0.05 1.38
CA PHE A 44 13.37 1.48 1.70
C PHE A 44 12.83 2.30 0.52
N VAL A 45 13.39 2.11 -0.69
CA VAL A 45 12.93 2.80 -1.90
C VAL A 45 11.49 2.41 -2.25
N GLY A 46 11.07 1.17 -2.01
CA GLY A 46 9.68 0.75 -2.20
C GLY A 46 8.68 1.48 -1.30
N CYS A 47 9.05 1.74 -0.04
CA CYS A 47 8.25 2.57 0.87
C CYS A 47 8.24 4.03 0.41
N MET A 48 9.39 4.59 0.04
CA MET A 48 9.52 5.96 -0.48
C MET A 48 8.74 6.17 -1.79
N TRP A 49 8.76 5.22 -2.71
CA TRP A 49 7.95 5.25 -3.93
C TRP A 49 6.45 5.28 -3.58
N SER A 50 6.04 4.46 -2.60
CA SER A 50 4.63 4.31 -2.24
C SER A 50 4.07 5.54 -1.52
N ILE A 51 4.85 6.13 -0.61
CA ILE A 51 4.39 7.18 0.33
C ILE A 51 4.84 8.57 -0.12
N CYS A 52 6.06 8.70 -0.61
CA CYS A 52 6.67 9.98 -0.99
C CYS A 52 6.75 10.20 -2.51
N GLY A 53 6.46 9.18 -3.32
CA GLY A 53 6.46 9.29 -4.79
C GLY A 53 7.85 9.29 -5.42
N ILE A 54 8.89 8.82 -4.71
CA ILE A 54 10.24 8.67 -5.30
C ILE A 54 10.15 7.78 -6.55
N HIS A 55 10.76 8.23 -7.65
CA HIS A 55 10.74 7.55 -8.96
C HIS A 55 9.34 7.36 -9.57
N ASP A 56 8.32 8.07 -9.07
CA ASP A 56 6.99 8.17 -9.70
C ASP A 56 6.74 9.63 -10.13
N GLN A 57 5.74 9.81 -11.00
CA GLN A 57 5.25 11.12 -11.38
C GLN A 57 4.12 11.60 -10.46
N GLY A 58 3.76 12.88 -10.57
CA GLY A 58 2.56 13.43 -9.95
C GLY A 58 1.26 12.93 -10.62
N TRP A 59 0.23 12.75 -9.81
CA TRP A 59 -1.12 12.33 -10.22
C TRP A 59 -2.17 13.38 -9.85
N LYS A 60 -3.43 13.14 -10.30
CA LYS A 60 -4.57 14.00 -9.94
C LYS A 60 -4.65 14.15 -8.41
N GLU A 61 -4.71 15.39 -7.96
CA GLU A 61 -4.73 15.76 -6.56
C GLU A 61 -5.96 15.20 -5.82
N ARG A 62 -5.75 14.73 -4.60
CA ARG A 62 -6.78 14.16 -3.71
C ARG A 62 -6.51 14.52 -2.27
N GLU A 63 -7.57 14.56 -1.47
CA GLU A 63 -7.43 14.65 -0.01
C GLU A 63 -6.52 13.54 0.52
N VAL A 64 -5.75 13.88 1.56
CA VAL A 64 -4.71 13.05 2.20
C VAL A 64 -3.48 12.79 1.32
N PHE A 65 -3.65 12.36 0.07
CA PHE A 65 -2.53 11.97 -0.81
C PHE A 65 -1.84 13.14 -1.50
N GLY A 66 -2.50 14.30 -1.63
CA GLY A 66 -2.08 15.31 -2.58
C GLY A 66 -1.95 14.68 -3.97
N LYS A 67 -0.76 14.77 -4.59
CA LYS A 67 -0.47 14.24 -5.93
C LYS A 67 0.19 12.86 -5.95
N ILE A 68 0.30 12.17 -4.81
CA ILE A 68 0.85 10.82 -4.74
C ILE A 68 -0.09 9.84 -5.47
N ARG A 69 0.48 8.88 -6.23
CA ARG A 69 -0.32 7.87 -6.94
C ARG A 69 -1.25 7.15 -5.97
N TYR A 70 -2.55 7.21 -6.25
CA TYR A 70 -3.57 6.54 -5.44
C TYR A 70 -3.84 5.10 -5.89
N MET A 71 -4.06 4.20 -4.93
CA MET A 71 -4.56 2.84 -5.18
C MET A 71 -5.74 2.55 -4.24
N ASN A 72 -6.81 1.95 -4.78
CA ASN A 72 -8.00 1.58 -4.01
C ASN A 72 -8.44 0.14 -4.25
N TYR A 73 -9.32 -0.32 -3.36
CA TYR A 73 -9.87 -1.66 -3.37
C TYR A 73 -10.57 -2.01 -4.69
N ALA A 74 -11.47 -1.14 -5.17
CA ALA A 74 -12.15 -1.32 -6.45
C ALA A 74 -11.18 -1.42 -7.63
N GLY A 75 -10.05 -0.69 -7.60
CA GLY A 75 -8.98 -0.79 -8.59
C GLY A 75 -8.25 -2.12 -8.55
N CYS A 76 -8.08 -2.71 -7.36
CA CYS A 76 -7.50 -4.06 -7.20
C CYS A 76 -8.45 -5.14 -7.74
N GLN A 77 -9.76 -5.02 -7.47
CA GLN A 77 -10.78 -5.95 -7.98
C GLN A 77 -10.82 -6.04 -9.51
N ARG A 78 -10.52 -4.93 -10.21
CA ARG A 78 -10.41 -4.92 -11.68
C ARG A 78 -9.12 -5.58 -12.21
N LYS A 79 -8.14 -5.85 -11.35
CA LYS A 79 -6.81 -6.37 -11.74
C LYS A 79 -6.60 -7.84 -11.36
N PHE A 80 -7.21 -8.31 -10.27
CA PHE A 80 -7.11 -9.70 -9.84
C PHE A 80 -8.28 -10.08 -8.92
N ASN A 81 -8.46 -11.38 -8.69
CA ASN A 81 -9.48 -11.89 -7.78
C ASN A 81 -9.09 -11.66 -6.31
N VAL A 82 -9.51 -10.50 -5.78
CA VAL A 82 -9.27 -10.12 -4.38
C VAL A 82 -9.90 -11.10 -3.40
N SER A 83 -11.09 -11.63 -3.70
CA SER A 83 -11.78 -12.59 -2.82
C SER A 83 -10.98 -13.88 -2.64
N SER A 84 -10.44 -14.42 -3.74
CA SER A 84 -9.55 -15.60 -3.69
C SER A 84 -8.26 -15.31 -2.93
N PHE A 85 -7.66 -14.13 -3.12
CA PHE A 85 -6.49 -13.72 -2.34
C PHE A 85 -6.81 -13.67 -0.84
N VAL A 86 -7.90 -13.02 -0.44
CA VAL A 86 -8.31 -12.90 0.97
C VAL A 86 -8.57 -14.27 1.59
N ALA A 87 -9.30 -15.13 0.89
CA ALA A 87 -9.60 -16.50 1.34
C ALA A 87 -8.31 -17.33 1.52
N ARG A 88 -7.35 -17.21 0.60
CA ARG A 88 -6.06 -17.93 0.67
C ARG A 88 -5.28 -17.65 1.95
N TYR A 89 -5.36 -16.43 2.49
CA TYR A 89 -4.63 -16.01 3.69
C TYR A 89 -5.53 -15.97 4.94
N GLY A 90 -6.65 -16.69 4.94
CA GLY A 90 -7.52 -16.88 6.11
C GLY A 90 -8.39 -15.67 6.47
N GLY A 91 -8.49 -14.67 5.59
CA GLY A 91 -9.37 -13.53 5.81
C GLY A 91 -10.84 -13.86 5.55
N LYS A 92 -11.75 -13.23 6.28
CA LYS A 92 -13.19 -13.30 5.98
C LYS A 92 -13.47 -12.55 4.67
N VAL A 93 -14.07 -13.23 3.71
CA VAL A 93 -14.50 -12.62 2.44
C VAL A 93 -15.78 -11.83 2.70
N HIS A 94 -15.68 -10.50 2.69
CA HIS A 94 -16.84 -9.63 2.80
C HIS A 94 -17.33 -9.24 1.40
N LYS A 95 -18.65 -9.31 1.16
CA LYS A 95 -19.25 -8.67 -0.02
C LYS A 95 -19.11 -7.15 0.16
N TYR A 96 -18.33 -6.51 -0.69
CA TYR A 96 -18.26 -5.04 -0.70
C TYR A 96 -19.62 -4.47 -1.16
N VAL A 97 -20.30 -3.77 -0.25
CA VAL A 97 -21.53 -3.04 -0.54
C VAL A 97 -21.17 -1.56 -0.59
N LYS A 98 -21.29 -0.95 -1.76
CA LYS A 98 -21.08 0.50 -1.92
C LYS A 98 -22.22 1.22 -1.19
N LYS A 99 -21.89 2.01 -0.16
CA LYS A 99 -22.82 2.99 0.41
C LYS A 99 -23.04 4.12 -0.57
#